data_AF-A0A285U9X2-F1
#
_entry.id   AF-A0A285U9X2-F1
#
_cell.length_a   1.000
_cell.length_b   1.000
_cell.length_c   1.000
_cell.angle_alpha   90.00
_cell.angle_beta   90.00
_cell.angle_gamma   90.00
#
_symmetry.space_group_name_H-M   'P 1'
#
loop_
_entity.id
_entity.type
_entity.pdbx_description
1 polymer ?
#
loop_
_entity_poly.entity_id
_entity_poly.type
_entity_poly.pdbx_seq_one_letter_code
_entity_poly.pdbx_strand_id
1 'polypeptide(L)' 'MKKTAFICDEKYFWHDTGNGALFMPPGGYIESDVHGENPATKRRFKNLLEVSGLMDNLTQLKTSTSNA' A
#
# COMPACT_ATOMS: atom_id res chain seq x y z
N MET A 1 18.36 -21.54 9.21
CA MET A 1 18.08 -20.17 8.72
C MET A 1 16.57 -19.99 8.66
N LYS A 2 16.00 -18.90 9.22
CA LYS A 2 14.58 -18.57 9.07
C LYS A 2 14.38 -17.94 7.69
N LYS A 3 13.37 -18.37 6.93
CA LYS A 3 13.01 -17.79 5.63
C LYS A 3 11.76 -16.92 5.81
N THR A 4 11.88 -15.62 5.53
CA THR A 4 10.76 -14.67 5.60
C THR A 4 10.34 -14.30 4.19
N ALA A 5 9.07 -14.49 3.85
CA ALA A 5 8.53 -14.10 2.56
C ALA A 5 7.93 -12.68 2.61
N PHE A 6 8.01 -11.97 1.49
CA PHE A 6 7.34 -10.70 1.27
C PHE A 6 6.49 -10.78 0.00
N ILE A 7 5.20 -10.47 0.11
CA ILE A 7 4.26 -10.46 -1.02
C ILE A 7 3.79 -9.02 -1.22
N CYS A 8 4.01 -8.49 -2.41
CA CYS A 8 3.48 -7.20 -2.82
C CYS A 8 3.26 -7.21 -4.34
N ASP A 9 2.08 -6.78 -4.76
CA ASP A 9 1.75 -6.55 -6.16
C ASP A 9 1.51 -5.06 -6.36
N GLU A 10 1.99 -4.50 -7.48
CA GLU A 10 1.81 -3.07 -7.77
C GLU A 10 0.33 -2.68 -7.85
N LYS A 11 -0.56 -3.62 -8.23
CA LYS A 11 -2.01 -3.42 -8.26
C LYS A 11 -2.60 -3.08 -6.89
N TYR A 12 -1.95 -3.45 -5.78
CA TYR A 12 -2.43 -3.11 -4.43
C TYR A 12 -2.46 -1.60 -4.21
N PHE A 13 -1.63 -0.85 -4.92
CA PHE A 13 -1.55 0.60 -4.82
C PHE A 13 -2.48 1.33 -5.81
N TRP A 14 -3.23 0.60 -6.64
CA TRP A 14 -4.10 1.17 -7.67
C TRP A 14 -5.55 1.31 -7.20
N HIS A 15 -5.90 0.78 -6.02
CA HIS A 15 -7.21 1.01 -5.44
C HIS A 15 -7.38 2.50 -5.14
N ASP A 16 -8.33 3.12 -5.84
CA ASP A 16 -8.71 4.51 -5.62
C ASP A 16 -9.66 4.58 -4.43
N THR A 17 -9.20 5.23 -3.35
CA THR A 17 -9.98 5.45 -2.13
C THR A 17 -10.84 6.71 -2.19
N GLY A 18 -10.79 7.46 -3.29
CA GLY A 18 -11.39 8.78 -3.39
C GLY A 18 -10.76 9.81 -2.45
N ASN A 19 -11.47 10.93 -2.28
CA ASN A 19 -11.09 12.02 -1.39
C ASN A 19 -11.84 11.94 -0.06
N GLY A 20 -11.20 12.40 1.01
CA GLY A 20 -11.82 12.52 2.33
C GLY A 20 -10.82 12.93 3.40
N ALA A 21 -11.26 13.76 4.35
CA ALA A 21 -10.48 14.07 5.55
C ALA A 21 -10.51 12.85 6.46
N LEU A 22 -9.41 12.08 6.47
CA LEU A 22 -9.33 10.74 7.08
C LEU A 22 -10.36 9.78 6.44
N PHE A 23 -11.51 9.56 7.05
CA PHE A 23 -12.59 8.71 6.52
C PHE A 23 -13.85 9.50 6.17
N MET A 24 -13.86 10.81 6.40
CA MET A 24 -15.04 11.65 6.20
C MET A 24 -15.09 12.12 4.73
N PRO A 25 -16.21 11.89 4.01
CA PRO A 25 -16.33 12.34 2.64
C PRO A 25 -16.37 13.88 2.56
N PRO A 26 -15.82 14.47 1.49
CA PRO A 26 -15.82 15.92 1.31
C PRO A 26 -17.24 16.46 1.15
N GLY A 27 -17.46 17.71 1.60
CA GLY A 27 -18.73 18.41 1.50
C GLY A 27 -19.13 19.15 2.78
N GLY A 28 -20.06 20.09 2.65
CA GLY A 28 -20.50 20.94 3.77
C GLY A 28 -19.33 21.73 4.37
N TYR A 29 -18.91 21.35 5.57
CA TYR A 29 -17.79 21.98 6.31
C TYR A 29 -16.48 21.20 6.21
N ILE A 30 -16.42 20.15 5.37
CA ILE A 30 -15.27 19.27 5.24
C ILE A 30 -14.59 19.56 3.90
N GLU A 31 -13.40 20.15 3.98
CA GLU A 31 -12.53 20.36 2.83
C GLU A 31 -12.08 19.02 2.24
N SER A 32 -11.91 18.99 0.91
CA SER A 32 -11.39 17.82 0.23
C SER A 32 -9.93 17.56 0.63
N ASP A 33 -9.64 16.32 1.02
CA ASP A 33 -8.31 15.89 1.43
C ASP A 33 -8.04 14.46 0.93
N VAL A 34 -6.87 13.91 1.26
CA VAL A 34 -6.44 12.56 0.96
C VAL A 34 -7.04 11.59 1.97
N HIS A 35 -7.79 10.60 1.47
CA HIS A 35 -8.37 9.56 2.31
C HIS A 35 -7.30 8.83 3.15
N GLY A 36 -7.59 8.51 4.41
CA GLY A 36 -6.65 7.89 5.34
C GLY A 36 -6.12 6.52 4.87
N GLU A 37 -6.91 5.81 4.07
CA GLU A 37 -6.53 4.52 3.47
C GLU A 37 -5.77 4.63 2.13
N ASN A 38 -5.36 5.84 1.72
CA ASN A 38 -4.63 6.07 0.47
C ASN A 38 -3.39 5.15 0.31
N PRO A 39 -3.00 4.86 -0.94
CA PRO A 39 -1.89 3.93 -1.23
C PRO A 39 -0.51 4.44 -0.80
N ALA A 40 -0.34 5.74 -0.55
CA ALA A 40 0.99 6.32 -0.28
C ALA A 40 1.60 5.78 1.02
N THR A 41 0.77 5.49 2.03
CA THR A 41 1.23 4.91 3.31
C THR A 41 1.90 3.55 3.10
N LYS A 42 1.24 2.64 2.37
CA LYS A 42 1.77 1.31 2.04
C LYS A 42 2.93 1.39 1.05
N ARG A 43 2.90 2.32 0.08
CA ARG A 43 4.01 2.53 -0.87
C ARG A 43 5.28 3.00 -0.16
N ARG A 44 5.17 3.96 0.77
CA ARG A 44 6.31 4.43 1.58
C ARG A 44 6.88 3.32 2.46
N PHE A 45 6.05 2.44 3.00
CA PHE A 45 6.52 1.25 3.72
C PHE A 45 7.36 0.34 2.81
N LYS A 46 6.87 0.00 1.61
CA LYS A 46 7.64 -0.79 0.62
C LYS A 46 8.96 -0.09 0.26
N ASN A 47 8.92 1.21 -0.02
CA ASN A 47 10.11 1.99 -0.35
C ASN A 47 11.12 1.97 0.81
N LEU A 48 10.67 2.04 2.06
CA LEU A 48 11.55 1.94 3.23
C LEU A 48 12.25 0.58 3.30
N LEU A 49 11.54 -0.51 3.01
CA LEU A 49 12.15 -1.85 2.95
C LEU A 49 13.24 -1.92 1.87
N GLU A 50 13.03 -1.28 0.73
CA GLU A 50 13.99 -1.21 -0.38
C GLU A 50 15.23 -0.38 -0.01
N VAL A 51 15.05 0.86 0.45
CA VAL A 51 16.19 1.75 0.75
C VAL A 51 16.96 1.36 2.01
N SER A 52 16.36 0.59 2.92
CA SER A 52 17.05 0.08 4.11
C SER A 52 17.90 -1.17 3.84
N GLY A 53 17.79 -1.79 2.66
CA GLY A 53 18.42 -3.10 2.37
C GLY A 53 17.73 -4.28 3.06
N LEU A 54 16.64 -4.05 3.81
CA LEU A 54 15.88 -5.15 4.43
C LEU A 54 15.25 -6.06 3.38
N MET A 55 14.87 -5.50 2.22
CA MET A 55 14.30 -6.27 1.10
C MET A 55 15.23 -7.40 0.62
N ASP A 56 16.55 -7.23 0.69
CA ASP A 56 17.53 -8.24 0.26
C ASP A 56 17.54 -9.48 1.16
N ASN A 57 16.98 -9.37 2.37
CA ASN A 57 16.85 -10.46 3.33
C ASN A 57 15.51 -11.20 3.23
N LEU A 58 14.64 -10.81 2.28
CA LEU A 58 13.29 -11.36 2.12
C LEU A 58 13.16 -12.16 0.83
N THR A 59 12.39 -13.24 0.86
CA THR A 59 11.99 -13.97 -0.35
C THR A 59 10.77 -13.29 -0.96
N GLN A 60 10.93 -12.60 -2.09
CA GLN A 60 9.83 -11.95 -2.78
C GLN A 60 8.97 -13.00 -3.51
N LEU A 61 7.69 -13.05 -3.19
CA LEU A 61 6.72 -13.96 -3.82
C LEU A 61 5.75 -13.15 -4.68
N LYS A 62 5.42 -13.70 -5.85
CA LYS A 62 4.41 -13.12 -6.74
C LYS A 62 3.01 -13.59 -6.34
N THR A 63 2.02 -12.74 -6.55
CA THR A 63 0.62 -13.14 -6.42
C THR A 63 0.26 -14.06 -7.59
N SER A 64 -0.40 -15.18 -7.31
CA SER A 64 -1.10 -15.94 -8.32
C SER A 64 -2.53 -15.43 -8.34
N THR A 65 -2.93 -14.79 -9.43
CA THR A 65 -4.33 -14.41 -9.62
C THR A 65 -5.13 -15.69 -9.78
N SER A 66 -6.02 -16.01 -8.84
CA SER A 66 -7.01 -17.07 -9.07
C SER A 66 -7.94 -16.56 -10.15
N ASN A 67 -8.00 -17.25 -11.30
CA ASN A 67 -9.05 -17.01 -12.27
C ASN A 67 -10.39 -17.35 -11.60
N ALA A 68 -11.13 -16.32 -11.20
CA ALA A 68 -12.54 -16.43 -10.85
C ALA A 68 -13.35 -16.44 -12.15
#